data_AF-A0A7C3DQY3-F1
#
_entry.id   AF-A0A7C3DQY3-F1
#
_cell.length_a   1.000
_cell.length_b   1.000
_cell.length_c   1.000
_cell.angle_alpha   90.00
_cell.angle_beta   90.00
_cell.angle_gamma   90.00
#
_symmetry.space_group_name_H-M   'P 1'
#
loop_
_entity.id
_entity.type
_entity.pdbx_description
1 polymer ?
#
loop_
_entity_poly.entity_id
_entity_poly.type
_entity_poly.pdbx_seq_one_letter_code
_entity_poly.pdbx_strand_id
1 'polypeptide(L)' 'GYAFQIEMKFTTWKLGYIIKEVPIIFTERKQGQSKMSGGIFNEAVWGVIKMKVRSWFKTYRRKTDAVTA' A
#
# COMPACT_ATOMS: atom_id res chain seq x y z
N GLY A 1 -8.95 2.17 3.38
CA GLY A 1 -9.06 3.21 2.32
C GLY A 1 -7.84 3.17 1.39
N TYR A 2 -7.61 4.19 0.57
CA TYR A 2 -6.48 4.21 -0.39
C TYR A 2 -5.09 4.08 0.28
N ALA A 3 -4.89 4.67 1.46
CA ALA A 3 -3.64 4.54 2.21
C ALA A 3 -3.29 3.08 2.57
N PHE A 4 -4.31 2.28 2.92
CA PHE A 4 -4.14 0.86 3.19
C PHE A 4 -3.69 0.07 1.95
N GLN A 5 -4.23 0.41 0.77
CA GLN A 5 -3.80 -0.23 -0.48
C GLN A 5 -2.32 0.06 -0.78
N ILE A 6 -1.87 1.29 -0.50
CA ILE A 6 -0.45 1.68 -0.63
C ILE A 6 0.42 0.92 0.36
N GLU A 7 0.03 0.86 1.64
CA GLU A 7 0.78 0.16 2.68
C GLU A 7 0.92 -1.34 2.40
N MET A 8 -0.16 -1.99 1.98
CA MET A 8 -0.15 -3.41 1.62
C MET A 8 0.75 -3.66 0.42
N LYS A 9 0.66 -2.86 -0.65
CA LYS A 9 1.54 -2.99 -1.83
C LYS A 9 3.00 -2.80 -1.43
N PHE A 10 3.31 -1.78 -0.63
CA PHE A 10 4.67 -1.47 -0.18
C PHE A 10 5.25 -2.57 0.70
N THR A 11 4.47 -3.09 1.65
CA THR A 11 4.91 -4.17 2.55
C THR A 11 5.15 -5.46 1.80
N THR A 12 4.27 -5.83 0.86
CA THR A 12 4.43 -7.01 0.00
C THR A 12 5.68 -6.89 -0.87
N TRP A 13 5.96 -5.71 -1.41
CA TRP A 13 7.20 -5.44 -2.16
C TRP A 13 8.46 -5.58 -1.28
N LYS A 14 8.45 -4.99 -0.07
CA LYS A 14 9.56 -5.09 0.88
C LYS A 14 9.83 -6.52 1.36
N LEU A 15 8.81 -7.37 1.41
CA LEU A 15 8.91 -8.79 1.76
C LEU A 15 9.37 -9.67 0.58
N GLY A 16 9.59 -9.11 -0.61
CA GLY A 16 10.12 -9.84 -1.77
C GLY A 16 9.12 -10.80 -2.41
N TYR A 17 7.81 -10.55 -2.27
CA TYR A 17 6.79 -11.34 -2.97
C TYR A 17 6.70 -10.98 -4.45
N ILE A 18 6.20 -11.93 -5.25
CA ILE A 18 5.88 -11.71 -6.66
C ILE A 18 4.55 -10.96 -6.74
N ILE A 19 4.58 -9.75 -7.28
CA ILE A 19 3.39 -8.91 -7.47
C ILE A 19 2.93 -9.05 -8.92
N LYS A 20 1.68 -9.44 -9.14
CA LYS A 20 1.02 -9.47 -10.46
C LYS A 20 -0.18 -8.54 -10.45
N GLU A 21 -0.34 -7.78 -11.53
CA GLU A 21 -1.47 -6.88 -11.71
C GLU A 21 -2.44 -7.51 -12.72
N VAL A 22 -3.73 -7.54 -12.39
CA VAL A 22 -4.78 -8.09 -13.25
C VAL A 22 -5.71 -6.95 -13.65
N PRO A 23 -5.93 -6.71 -14.96
CA PRO A 23 -6.80 -5.63 -15.41
C PRO A 23 -8.26 -5.90 -15.02
N ILE A 24 -8.94 -4.88 -14.51
CA ILE A 24 -10.36 -4.94 -14.17
C ILE A 24 -11.10 -3.74 -14.78
N ILE A 25 -12.33 -3.98 -15.25
CA ILE A 25 -13.20 -2.93 -15.77
C ILE A 25 -14.12 -2.49 -14.63
N PHE A 26 -14.01 -1.23 -14.22
CA PHE A 26 -14.93 -0.63 -13.26
C PHE A 26 -16.20 -0.18 -13.98
N THR A 27 -17.24 -1.00 -13.94
CA THR A 27 -18.47 -0.77 -14.71
C THR A 27 -19.37 0.35 -14.16
N GLU A 28 -19.22 0.78 -12.91
CA GLU A 28 -20.04 1.87 -12.35
C GLU A 28 -19.28 2.78 -11.36
N ARG A 29 -19.13 4.06 -11.75
CA ARG A 29 -19.11 5.24 -10.85
C ARG A 29 -19.67 6.44 -11.61
N LYS A 30 -20.99 6.50 -11.80
CA LYS A 30 -21.64 7.59 -12.56
C LYS A 30 -22.08 8.79 -11.71
N GLN A 31 -22.25 8.65 -10.39
CA GLN A 31 -22.72 9.76 -9.56
C GLN A 31 -22.09 9.75 -8.16
N GLY A 32 -21.57 10.92 -7.75
CA GLY A 32 -21.04 11.18 -6.41
C GLY A 32 -20.00 12.29 -6.44
N GLN A 33 -20.15 13.30 -5.57
CA GLN A 33 -19.10 14.30 -5.38
C GLN A 33 -17.82 13.63 -4.87
N SER A 34 -16.67 14.18 -5.26
CA SER A 34 -15.35 13.70 -4.82
C SER A 34 -15.32 13.49 -3.31
N LYS A 35 -15.06 12.26 -2.86
CA LYS A 35 -14.73 11.95 -1.46
C LYS A 35 -13.30 12.38 -1.08
N MET A 36 -12.53 12.90 -2.04
CA MET A 36 -11.18 13.43 -1.81
C MET A 36 -11.27 14.92 -1.56
N SER A 37 -10.98 15.33 -0.32
CA SER A 37 -10.69 16.71 0.05
C SER A 37 -9.17 16.92 0.15
N GLY A 38 -8.71 18.17 0.02
CA GLY A 38 -7.28 18.51 0.12
C GLY A 38 -6.65 18.12 1.46
N GLY A 39 -7.43 18.12 2.55
CA GLY A 39 -6.98 17.66 3.87
C GLY A 39 -6.63 16.16 3.89
N ILE A 40 -7.50 15.32 3.32
CA ILE A 40 -7.29 13.87 3.23
C ILE A 40 -6.08 13.55 2.35
N PHE A 41 -5.90 14.31 1.26
CA PHE A 41 -4.73 14.14 0.39
C PHE A 41 -3.42 14.47 1.11
N ASN A 42 -3.38 15.61 1.82
CA ASN A 42 -2.18 16.01 2.56
C ASN A 42 -1.84 15.01 3.65
N GLU A 43 -2.83 14.53 4.42
CA GLU A 43 -2.64 13.48 5.42
C GLU A 43 -2.09 12.18 4.80
N ALA A 44 -2.60 11.78 3.63
CA ALA A 44 -2.11 10.61 2.92
C ALA A 44 -0.63 10.76 2.49
N VAL A 45 -0.22 11.94 2.03
CA VAL A 45 1.18 12.23 1.65
C VAL A 45 2.11 12.08 2.86
N TRP A 46 1.77 12.72 3.99
CA TRP A 46 2.53 12.60 5.23
C TRP A 46 2.55 11.17 5.76
N GLY A 47 1.43 10.45 5.63
CA GLY A 47 1.33 9.03 5.98
C GLY A 47 2.30 8.15 5.20
N VAL A 48 2.41 8.34 3.89
CA VAL A 48 3.35 7.60 3.02
C VAL A 48 4.80 7.93 3.35
N ILE A 49 5.13 9.21 3.60
CA ILE A 49 6.49 9.62 4.01
C ILE A 49 6.86 8.95 5.34
N LYS A 50 5.98 9.02 6.35
CA LYS A 50 6.19 8.37 7.65
C LYS A 50 6.35 6.85 7.51
N MET A 51 5.56 6.22 6.66
CA MET A 51 5.67 4.78 6.36
C MET A 51 7.04 4.44 5.76
N LYS A 52 7.52 5.24 4.79
CA LYS A 52 8.83 5.03 4.16
C LYS A 52 9.98 5.17 5.15
N VAL A 53 9.94 6.20 6.01
CA VAL A 53 10.95 6.39 7.06
C VAL A 53 10.93 5.23 8.07
N ARG A 54 9.74 4.79 8.53
CA ARG A 54 9.62 3.62 9.43
C ARG A 54 10.15 2.33 8.79
N SER A 55 10.07 2.20 7.47
CA SER A 55 10.58 1.02 6.76
C SER A 55 12.09 0.87 6.83
N TRP A 56 12.84 1.94 7.09
CA TRP A 56 14.29 1.87 7.27
C TRP A 56 14.69 1.23 8.60
N PHE A 57 13.83 1.34 9.61
CA PHE A 57 14.07 0.78 10.95
C PHE A 57 13.38 -0.58 11.16
N LYS A 58 12.65 -1.08 10.17
CA LYS A 58 11.89 -2.32 10.26
C LYS A 58 12.57 -3.40 9.43
N THR A 59 12.89 -4.53 10.07
CA THR A 59 13.38 -5.73 9.37
C THR A 59 12.23 -6.48 8.75
N TYR A 60 12.23 -6.61 7.42
CA TYR A 60 11.25 -7.39 6.67
C TYR A 60 11.80 -8.80 6.45
N ARG A 61 11.55 -9.73 7.39
CA ARG A 61 11.97 -11.13 7.29
C ARG A 61 10.82 -11.99 6.78
N ARG A 62 11.04 -12.82 5.76
CA ARG A 62 10.01 -13.78 5.31
C ARG A 62 9.94 -14.94 6.29
N LYS A 63 8.72 -15.40 6.60
CA LYS A 63 8.52 -16.63 7.38
C LYS A 63 8.92 -17.89 6.61
N THR A 64 8.91 -17.85 5.27
CA THR A 64 9.28 -18.98 4.41
C THR A 64 10.75 -19.37 4.55
N ASP A 65 11.62 -18.43 4.94
CA ASP A 65 13.05 -18.70 5.22
C ASP A 65 13.24 -19.57 6.48
N ALA A 66 12.21 -19.76 7.31
CA ALA A 66 12.27 -20.56 8.54
C ALA A 66 11.79 -22.02 8.37
N VAL A 67 11.18 -22.37 7.23
CA VAL A 67 10.66 -23.73 6.94
C VAL A 67 11.61 -24.50 6.00
N THR A 68 12.64 -23.82 5.48
CA THR A 68 13.61 -24.39 4.54
C THR A 68 15.02 -24.51 5.15
N ALA A 69 15.13 -24.41 6.48
CA ALA A 69 16.36 -24.53 7.25
C ALA A 69 16.41 -25.86 8.01
#